data_AF-A0A4R8ZGL3-F1
#
_entry.id   AF-A0A4R8ZGL3-F1
#
_cell.length_a   1.000
_cell.length_b   1.000
_cell.length_c   1.000
_cell.angle_alpha   90.00
_cell.angle_beta   90.00
_cell.angle_gamma   90.00
#
_symmetry.space_group_name_H-M   'P 1'
#
loop_
_entity.id
_entity.type
_entity.pdbx_description
1 polymer ?
#
loop_
_entity_poly.entity_id
_entity_poly.type
_entity_poly.pdbx_seq_one_letter_code
_entity_poly.pdbx_strand_id
1 'polypeptide(L)'
;MVLILLVVSLMLFILLLAPPSFELKSITISWHAEWDLWTILTAVGTIGATAVAVWLALLGLRKDRDAVARVVAAWITDDYEPREDGSSYERVVRVHIANQSTEPVFDARLNVVFGRDQTPLGPLSAPTPISVVPPRGELIYDITIPLLAHRNSWNPRATLYFTDPKDRRWLRNADGKLFDVSKEKARWSAPEAIPDERQLGDLSTPMNPMMVAVAFLAGVRDPQFDLEKLQVVLAPEAPGWADAEWAHIGSDLARYQPTSMVDYPAPRIARIKLSGNVELEGRSVEGEGLELEDFIFMTLTFAPDRGWRVFGVGASVRPDEILFEEGSLLEDSTPSPTAGEGSIHD
;
A
#
# COMPACT_ATOMS: atom_id res chain seq x y z
N MET A 1 18.29 -35.55 45.01
CA MET A 1 19.07 -35.01 43.87
C MET A 1 18.17 -34.34 42.82
N VAL A 2 17.21 -35.06 42.22
CA VAL A 2 16.27 -34.49 41.22
C VAL A 2 15.45 -33.32 41.78
N LEU A 3 14.93 -33.44 43.00
CA LEU A 3 14.11 -32.40 43.63
C LEU A 3 14.87 -31.08 43.86
N ILE A 4 16.16 -31.12 44.18
CA ILE A 4 16.99 -29.94 44.45
C ILE A 4 17.28 -29.19 43.16
N LEU A 5 17.67 -29.92 42.11
CA LEU A 5 17.87 -29.35 40.78
C LEU A 5 16.58 -28.74 40.23
N LEU A 6 15.43 -29.37 40.49
CA LEU A 6 14.13 -28.88 40.07
C LEU A 6 13.74 -27.59 40.81
N VAL A 7 14.00 -27.50 42.11
CA VAL A 7 13.72 -26.29 42.91
C VAL A 7 14.65 -25.13 42.55
N VAL A 8 15.95 -25.39 42.34
CA VAL A 8 16.91 -24.36 41.92
C VAL A 8 16.62 -23.87 40.50
N SER A 9 16.29 -24.79 39.58
CA SER A 9 15.92 -24.45 38.21
C SER A 9 14.60 -23.65 38.16
N LEU A 10 13.62 -24.02 38.99
CA LEU A 10 12.36 -23.27 39.13
C LEU A 10 12.58 -21.87 39.73
N MET A 11 13.45 -21.72 40.74
CA MET A 11 13.78 -20.40 41.29
C MET A 11 14.49 -19.50 40.26
N LEU A 12 15.45 -20.04 39.49
CA LEU A 12 16.13 -19.30 38.43
C LEU A 12 15.17 -18.90 37.31
N PHE A 13 14.24 -19.78 36.94
CA PHE A 13 13.20 -19.49 35.95
C PHE A 13 12.25 -18.38 36.42
N ILE A 14 11.84 -18.38 37.69
CA ILE A 14 11.05 -17.31 38.30
C ILE A 14 11.84 -16.00 38.32
N LEU A 15 13.15 -16.04 38.65
CA LEU A 15 14.00 -14.84 38.68
C LEU A 15 14.21 -14.20 37.30
N LEU A 16 14.25 -15.02 36.24
CA LEU A 16 14.39 -14.59 34.85
C LEU A 16 13.10 -13.99 34.26
N LEU A 17 11.93 -14.36 34.81
CA LEU A 17 10.62 -13.92 34.33
C LEU A 17 9.97 -12.84 35.20
N ALA A 18 10.48 -12.60 36.41
CA ALA A 18 9.89 -11.62 37.32
C ALA A 18 10.29 -10.17 36.95
N PRO A 19 9.35 -9.21 37.03
CA PRO A 19 9.68 -7.78 36.89
C PRO A 19 10.62 -7.31 38.01
N PRO A 20 11.39 -6.22 37.81
CA PRO A 20 12.51 -5.81 38.68
C PRO A 20 12.16 -5.41 40.13
N SER A 21 10.89 -5.52 40.54
CA SER A 21 10.37 -5.16 41.87
C SER A 21 9.96 -6.36 42.74
N PHE A 22 10.38 -7.58 42.40
CA PHE A 22 9.98 -8.79 43.13
C PHE A 22 10.83 -9.00 44.40
N GLU A 23 10.26 -8.75 45.59
CA GLU A 23 10.91 -9.02 46.87
C GLU A 23 10.73 -10.49 47.30
N LEU A 24 11.81 -11.27 47.26
CA LEU A 24 11.85 -12.64 47.76
C LEU A 24 12.04 -12.66 49.28
N LYS A 25 10.98 -12.99 50.01
CA LYS A 25 11.04 -13.30 51.46
C LYS A 25 11.93 -14.52 51.67
N SER A 26 13.00 -14.35 52.44
CA SER A 26 14.01 -15.39 52.66
C SER A 26 13.42 -16.59 53.40
N ILE A 27 13.37 -17.74 52.71
CA ILE A 27 13.09 -19.04 53.32
C ILE A 27 14.43 -19.65 53.70
N THR A 28 14.73 -19.72 55.00
CA THR A 28 15.94 -20.36 55.52
C THR A 28 15.73 -21.87 55.55
N ILE A 29 16.31 -22.58 54.58
CA ILE A 29 16.35 -24.05 54.57
C ILE A 29 17.75 -24.49 54.98
N SER A 30 17.88 -25.16 56.12
CA SER A 30 19.14 -25.72 56.59
C SER A 30 19.44 -27.03 55.85
N TRP A 31 20.39 -27.00 54.91
CA TRP A 31 20.90 -28.20 54.22
C TRP A 31 22.35 -28.46 54.61
N HIS A 32 22.65 -29.68 55.08
CA HIS A 32 24.00 -30.23 55.08
C HIS A 32 24.20 -30.95 53.76
N ALA A 33 25.09 -30.42 52.93
CA ALA A 33 25.49 -31.06 51.69
C ALA A 33 27.02 -30.95 51.60
N GLU A 34 27.69 -32.10 51.69
CA GLU A 34 29.11 -32.23 51.37
C GLU A 34 29.22 -32.27 49.84
N TRP A 35 29.46 -31.10 49.26
CA TRP A 35 29.60 -30.99 47.81
C TRP A 35 31.06 -31.25 47.43
N ASP A 36 31.31 -32.36 46.74
CA ASP A 36 32.55 -32.53 45.98
C ASP A 36 32.64 -31.45 44.90
N LEU A 37 33.82 -30.83 44.75
CA LEU A 37 34.09 -29.75 43.81
C LEU A 37 33.65 -30.11 42.38
N TRP A 38 33.80 -31.39 42.02
CA TRP A 38 33.38 -31.93 40.72
C TRP A 38 31.86 -31.96 40.53
N THR A 39 31.10 -32.13 41.61
CA THR A 39 29.63 -32.10 41.58
C THR A 39 29.12 -30.66 41.40
N ILE A 40 29.80 -29.67 41.98
CA ILE A 40 29.49 -28.24 41.76
C ILE A 40 29.82 -27.85 40.32
N LEU A 41 30.99 -28.23 39.81
CA LEU A 41 31.42 -27.92 38.44
C LEU A 41 30.49 -28.52 37.38
N THR A 42 30.05 -29.76 37.57
CA THR A 42 29.09 -30.42 36.66
C THR A 42 27.69 -29.80 36.73
N ALA A 43 27.22 -29.43 37.93
CA ALA A 43 25.95 -28.73 38.08
C ALA A 43 25.97 -27.34 37.41
N VAL A 44 27.03 -26.56 37.61
CA VAL A 44 27.22 -25.24 36.96
C VAL A 44 27.30 -25.39 35.44
N GLY A 45 28.06 -26.37 34.95
CA GLY A 45 28.16 -26.65 33.51
C GLY A 45 26.81 -27.00 32.87
N THR A 46 25.98 -27.80 33.56
CA THR A 46 24.66 -28.22 33.06
C THR A 46 23.66 -27.07 33.04
N ILE A 47 23.67 -26.23 34.08
CA ILE A 47 22.81 -25.02 34.13
C ILE A 47 23.21 -24.05 33.01
N GLY A 48 24.52 -23.83 32.81
CA GLY A 48 25.04 -22.98 31.74
C GLY A 48 24.64 -23.49 30.34
N ALA A 49 24.79 -24.79 30.08
CA ALA A 49 24.40 -25.40 28.81
C ALA A 49 22.88 -25.29 28.55
N THR A 50 22.06 -25.47 29.59
CA THR A 50 20.59 -25.36 29.49
C THR A 50 20.18 -23.91 29.21
N ALA A 51 20.79 -22.93 29.88
CA ALA A 51 20.52 -21.52 29.63
C ALA A 51 20.89 -21.12 28.19
N VAL A 52 22.05 -21.56 27.69
CA VAL A 52 22.47 -21.33 26.30
C VAL A 52 21.52 -22.03 25.31
N ALA A 53 21.11 -23.27 25.58
CA ALA A 53 20.17 -24.00 24.73
C ALA A 53 18.80 -23.30 24.66
N VAL A 54 18.27 -22.82 25.79
CA VAL A 54 17.03 -22.04 25.84
C VAL A 54 17.20 -20.72 25.08
N TRP A 55 18.32 -20.02 25.27
CA TRP A 55 18.62 -18.79 24.55
C TRP A 55 18.70 -19.00 23.03
N LEU A 56 19.40 -20.05 22.58
CA LEU A 56 19.49 -20.42 21.17
C LEU A 56 18.13 -20.88 20.61
N ALA A 57 17.33 -21.61 21.38
CA ALA A 57 15.97 -21.98 21.00
C ALA A 57 15.06 -20.75 20.85
N LEU A 58 15.17 -19.76 21.75
CA LEU A 58 14.46 -18.49 21.64
C LEU A 58 14.90 -17.68 20.42
N LEU A 59 16.20 -17.64 20.12
CA LEU A 59 16.73 -17.02 18.90
C LEU A 59 16.28 -17.76 17.63
N GLY A 60 16.26 -19.09 17.65
CA GLY A 60 15.78 -19.94 16.56
C GLY A 60 14.30 -19.72 16.30
N LEU A 61 13.46 -19.73 17.35
CA LEU A 61 12.04 -19.42 17.26
C LEU A 61 11.78 -18.03 16.68
N ARG A 62 12.59 -17.01 17.03
CA ARG A 62 12.48 -15.68 16.41
C ARG A 62 12.87 -15.71 14.93
N LYS A 63 13.95 -16.43 14.58
CA LYS A 63 14.39 -16.56 13.18
C LYS A 63 13.39 -17.32 12.32
N ASP A 64 12.77 -18.39 12.82
CA ASP A 64 11.78 -19.17 12.09
C ASP A 64 10.43 -18.45 12.03
N ARG A 65 10.11 -17.67 13.07
CA ARG A 65 8.95 -16.77 13.04
C ARG A 65 9.07 -15.82 11.86
N ASP A 66 10.18 -15.15 11.65
CA ASP A 66 10.24 -14.09 10.65
C ASP A 66 10.70 -14.60 9.26
N ALA A 67 10.83 -15.91 9.09
CA ALA A 67 11.37 -16.52 7.88
C ALA A 67 10.55 -16.21 6.62
N VAL A 68 9.21 -16.26 6.72
CA VAL A 68 8.29 -15.96 5.62
C VAL A 68 8.40 -14.48 5.22
N ALA A 69 8.23 -13.57 6.18
CA ALA A 69 8.22 -12.13 5.92
C ALA A 69 9.55 -11.59 5.39
N ARG A 70 10.70 -12.18 5.79
CA ARG A 70 12.03 -11.75 5.33
C ARG A 70 12.25 -11.84 3.84
N VAL A 71 11.51 -12.71 3.14
CA VAL A 71 11.70 -12.97 1.71
C VAL A 71 10.54 -12.46 0.85
N VAL A 72 9.64 -11.67 1.45
CA VAL A 72 8.65 -10.86 0.74
C VAL A 72 9.25 -9.50 0.43
N ALA A 73 9.24 -9.09 -0.84
CA ALA A 73 9.81 -7.83 -1.28
C ALA A 73 8.88 -7.14 -2.29
N ALA A 74 8.98 -5.82 -2.35
CA ALA A 74 8.40 -5.03 -3.43
C ALA A 74 9.43 -4.01 -3.91
N TRP A 75 9.48 -3.78 -5.23
CA TRP A 75 10.35 -2.78 -5.84
C TRP A 75 9.72 -2.24 -7.13
N ILE A 76 10.29 -1.16 -7.65
CA ILE A 76 9.83 -0.50 -8.88
C ILE A 76 10.99 -0.49 -9.88
N THR A 77 10.70 -0.87 -11.12
CA THR A 77 11.57 -0.65 -12.27
C THR A 77 11.04 0.55 -13.04
N ASP A 78 11.93 1.45 -13.43
CA ASP A 78 11.63 2.72 -14.11
C ASP A 78 12.62 2.84 -15.27
N ASP A 79 12.21 2.29 -16.41
CA ASP A 79 13.06 2.10 -17.59
C ASP A 79 12.50 2.88 -18.78
N TYR A 80 13.32 2.97 -19.84
CA TYR A 80 12.90 3.50 -21.13
C TYR A 80 12.99 2.40 -22.17
N GLU A 81 11.85 2.02 -22.76
CA GLU A 81 11.76 1.00 -23.78
C GLU A 81 11.52 1.64 -25.15
N PRO A 82 12.16 1.17 -26.23
CA PRO A 82 11.90 1.70 -27.56
C PRO A 82 10.48 1.34 -27.97
N ARG A 83 9.76 2.30 -28.56
CA ARG A 83 8.45 2.06 -29.16
C ARG A 83 8.55 1.01 -30.27
N GLU A 84 7.43 0.33 -30.54
CA GLU A 84 7.37 -0.68 -31.60
C GLU A 84 7.75 -0.13 -32.98
N ASP A 85 7.43 1.14 -33.25
CA ASP A 85 7.77 1.84 -34.49
C ASP A 85 9.23 2.35 -34.56
N GLY A 86 9.98 2.23 -33.46
CA GLY A 86 11.36 2.69 -33.32
C GLY A 86 11.52 4.22 -33.35
N SER A 87 10.44 4.99 -33.25
CA SER A 87 10.46 6.45 -33.39
C SER A 87 10.96 7.19 -32.15
N SER A 88 10.72 6.63 -30.96
CA SER A 88 11.11 7.21 -29.68
C SER A 88 11.20 6.14 -28.58
N TYR A 89 11.66 6.54 -27.40
CA TYR A 89 11.53 5.74 -26.19
C TYR A 89 10.25 6.14 -25.45
N GLU A 90 9.58 5.17 -24.87
CA GLU A 90 8.56 5.38 -23.85
C GLU A 90 9.08 4.98 -22.48
N ARG A 91 8.70 5.76 -21.47
CA ARG A 91 9.00 5.44 -20.07
C ARG A 91 8.05 4.33 -19.66
N VAL A 92 8.59 3.20 -19.20
CA VAL A 92 7.82 2.06 -18.71
C VAL A 92 8.15 1.84 -17.25
N VAL A 93 7.13 1.90 -16.39
CA VAL A 93 7.28 1.77 -14.95
C VAL A 93 6.48 0.58 -14.44
N ARG A 94 7.16 -0.39 -13.83
CA ARG A 94 6.52 -1.61 -13.32
C ARG A 94 6.78 -1.77 -11.84
N VAL A 95 5.75 -2.13 -11.10
CA VAL A 95 5.89 -2.57 -9.70
C VAL A 95 5.94 -4.08 -9.65
N HIS A 96 6.90 -4.57 -8.88
CA HIS A 96 7.12 -5.97 -8.64
C HIS A 96 6.82 -6.28 -7.18
N ILE A 97 6.08 -7.35 -6.93
CA ILE A 97 5.80 -7.87 -5.58
C ILE A 97 6.15 -9.34 -5.61
N ALA A 98 7.22 -9.72 -4.92
CA ALA A 98 7.70 -11.09 -4.88
C ALA A 98 7.58 -11.68 -3.48
N ASN A 99 7.18 -12.94 -3.41
CA ASN A 99 7.21 -13.75 -2.20
C ASN A 99 8.05 -15.00 -2.47
N GLN A 100 9.30 -14.99 -2.03
CA GLN A 100 10.21 -16.13 -2.20
C GLN A 100 10.10 -17.17 -1.07
N SER A 101 9.09 -17.06 -0.21
CA SER A 101 8.86 -18.02 0.86
C SER A 101 8.14 -19.27 0.35
N THR A 102 8.02 -20.27 1.22
CA THR A 102 7.26 -21.50 0.96
C THR A 102 5.77 -21.37 1.28
N GLU A 103 5.33 -20.23 1.82
CA GLU A 103 3.94 -20.01 2.24
C GLU A 103 3.37 -18.74 1.57
N PRO A 104 2.06 -18.67 1.28
CA PRO A 104 1.45 -17.44 0.78
C PRO A 104 1.52 -16.32 1.84
N VAL A 105 1.41 -15.07 1.39
CA VAL A 105 1.05 -13.95 2.26
C VAL A 105 -0.24 -13.30 1.77
N PHE A 106 -0.94 -12.64 2.67
CA PHE A 106 -2.32 -12.18 2.49
C PHE A 106 -2.44 -10.68 2.69
N ASP A 107 -3.56 -10.11 2.23
CA ASP A 107 -3.89 -8.68 2.37
C ASP A 107 -2.69 -7.75 2.05
N ALA A 108 -2.05 -8.01 0.92
CA ALA A 108 -0.88 -7.25 0.51
C ALA A 108 -1.32 -5.89 -0.05
N ARG A 109 -0.79 -4.82 0.53
CA ARG A 109 -1.16 -3.42 0.24
C ARG A 109 0.08 -2.64 -0.14
N LEU A 110 0.20 -2.36 -1.43
CA LEU A 110 1.34 -1.68 -2.04
C LEU A 110 1.13 -0.17 -2.11
N ASN A 111 2.05 0.62 -1.56
CA ASN A 111 2.05 2.06 -1.77
C ASN A 111 3.33 2.51 -2.51
N VAL A 112 3.17 3.33 -3.53
CA VAL A 112 4.26 3.92 -4.31
C VAL A 112 4.63 5.26 -3.70
N VAL A 113 5.90 5.47 -3.39
CA VAL A 113 6.43 6.74 -2.87
C VAL A 113 7.50 7.30 -3.81
N PHE A 114 7.69 8.62 -3.83
CA PHE A 114 8.70 9.28 -4.66
C PHE A 114 9.53 10.29 -3.85
N GLY A 115 10.63 10.73 -4.45
CA GLY A 115 11.51 11.72 -3.81
C GLY A 115 12.33 11.16 -2.64
N ARG A 116 13.11 12.04 -2.00
CA ARG A 116 13.94 11.67 -0.82
C ARG A 116 13.11 11.59 0.47
N ASP A 117 12.05 12.35 0.50
CA ASP A 117 11.07 12.47 1.57
C ASP A 117 10.01 11.36 1.54
N GLN A 118 10.06 10.46 0.55
CA GLN A 118 9.14 9.33 0.42
C GLN A 118 7.67 9.80 0.39
N THR A 119 7.41 10.88 -0.34
CA THR A 119 6.05 11.38 -0.55
C THR A 119 5.23 10.29 -1.24
N PRO A 120 4.12 9.83 -0.65
CA PRO A 120 3.29 8.81 -1.25
C PRO A 120 2.58 9.33 -2.50
N LEU A 121 2.30 8.45 -3.45
CA LEU A 121 1.46 8.73 -4.59
C LEU A 121 0.00 8.65 -4.12
N GLY A 122 -0.70 9.78 -4.19
CA GLY A 122 -2.00 9.95 -3.57
C GLY A 122 -1.87 10.25 -2.06
N PRO A 123 -2.56 11.29 -1.54
CA PRO A 123 -2.70 11.53 -0.11
C PRO A 123 -3.36 10.36 0.64
N LEU A 124 -4.14 9.53 -0.06
CA LEU A 124 -4.72 8.31 0.45
C LEU A 124 -4.21 7.11 -0.35
N SER A 125 -2.94 6.75 -0.28
CA SER A 125 -2.51 5.46 -0.82
C SER A 125 -3.12 4.31 0.01
N ALA A 126 -4.40 3.97 -0.22
CA ALA A 126 -5.12 2.88 0.44
C ALA A 126 -5.27 1.69 -0.54
N PRO A 127 -4.14 1.20 -1.09
CA PRO A 127 -4.08 0.32 -2.26
C PRO A 127 -5.10 -0.81 -2.18
N THR A 128 -5.66 -1.14 -3.34
CA THR A 128 -6.54 -2.29 -3.44
C THR A 128 -5.80 -3.51 -2.92
N PRO A 129 -6.38 -4.19 -1.92
CA PRO A 129 -5.69 -5.29 -1.27
C PRO A 129 -5.51 -6.41 -2.29
N ILE A 130 -4.26 -6.84 -2.46
CA ILE A 130 -3.94 -8.06 -3.16
C ILE A 130 -4.23 -9.19 -2.17
N SER A 131 -5.30 -9.94 -2.42
CA SER A 131 -5.79 -10.94 -1.48
C SER A 131 -4.72 -11.97 -1.11
N VAL A 132 -3.92 -12.40 -2.09
CA VAL A 132 -2.86 -13.40 -1.91
C VAL A 132 -1.66 -13.06 -2.79
N VAL A 133 -0.46 -13.02 -2.20
CA VAL A 133 0.79 -13.11 -2.94
C VAL A 133 1.31 -14.56 -2.83
N PRO A 134 1.32 -15.31 -3.95
CA PRO A 134 1.61 -16.75 -3.92
C PRO A 134 3.06 -17.05 -3.50
N PRO A 135 3.32 -18.21 -2.88
CA PRO A 135 4.67 -18.64 -2.55
C PRO A 135 5.50 -18.87 -3.81
N ARG A 136 6.78 -18.51 -3.76
CA ARG A 136 7.75 -18.60 -4.87
C ARG A 136 7.26 -17.93 -6.15
N GLY A 137 6.50 -16.86 -5.99
CA GLY A 137 5.88 -16.13 -7.10
C GLY A 137 6.26 -14.66 -7.09
N GLU A 138 6.03 -14.04 -8.24
CA GLU A 138 6.17 -12.62 -8.47
C GLU A 138 4.91 -12.12 -9.20
N LEU A 139 4.36 -11.04 -8.68
CA LEU A 139 3.28 -10.29 -9.32
C LEU A 139 3.89 -9.01 -9.89
N ILE A 140 3.62 -8.74 -11.17
CA ILE A 140 4.13 -7.59 -11.89
C ILE A 140 2.93 -6.76 -12.34
N TYR A 141 2.93 -5.48 -11.99
CA TYR A 141 1.90 -4.52 -12.34
C TYR A 141 2.52 -3.37 -13.11
N ASP A 142 1.97 -3.07 -14.29
CA ASP A 142 2.34 -1.87 -15.03
C ASP A 142 1.65 -0.64 -14.40
N ILE A 143 2.45 0.34 -13.98
CA ILE A 143 1.98 1.59 -13.39
C ILE A 143 2.39 2.82 -14.22
N THR A 144 2.71 2.62 -15.49
CA THR A 144 3.12 3.67 -16.42
C THR A 144 2.02 4.73 -16.58
N ILE A 145 0.80 4.31 -16.91
CA ILE A 145 -0.36 5.20 -17.06
C ILE A 145 -0.69 5.92 -15.75
N PRO A 146 -0.80 5.23 -14.60
CA PRO A 146 -0.93 5.86 -13.28
C PRO A 146 0.08 6.97 -12.98
N LEU A 147 1.32 6.84 -13.48
CA LEU A 147 2.39 7.80 -13.25
C LEU A 147 2.45 8.95 -14.26
N LEU A 148 1.56 9.00 -15.26
CA LEU A 148 1.52 10.11 -16.21
C LEU A 148 1.18 11.45 -15.54
N ALA A 149 0.45 11.43 -14.43
CA ALA A 149 0.19 12.62 -13.60
C ALA A 149 1.42 13.05 -12.77
N HIS A 150 2.43 12.17 -12.64
CA HIS A 150 3.60 12.33 -11.79
C HIS A 150 4.90 12.29 -12.62
N ARG A 151 4.88 12.80 -13.85
CA ARG A 151 6.05 12.77 -14.76
C ARG A 151 7.30 13.41 -14.17
N ASN A 152 7.13 14.42 -13.31
CA ASN A 152 8.24 15.11 -12.65
C ASN A 152 8.72 14.39 -11.36
N SER A 153 8.06 13.30 -10.97
CA SER A 153 8.45 12.49 -9.80
C SER A 153 9.59 11.54 -10.18
N TRP A 154 10.73 11.73 -9.53
CA TRP A 154 11.93 10.94 -9.72
C TRP A 154 12.08 9.88 -8.61
N ASN A 155 12.72 8.75 -8.95
CA ASN A 155 13.06 7.67 -8.02
C ASN A 155 11.81 7.10 -7.29
N PRO A 156 10.86 6.51 -8.04
CA PRO A 156 9.71 5.83 -7.45
C PRO A 156 10.18 4.60 -6.67
N ARG A 157 9.57 4.35 -5.52
CA ARG A 157 9.85 3.20 -4.63
C ARG A 157 8.57 2.60 -4.10
N ALA A 158 8.63 1.34 -3.70
CA ALA A 158 7.50 0.61 -3.14
C ALA A 158 7.63 0.48 -1.63
N THR A 159 6.52 0.72 -0.93
CA THR A 159 6.26 0.25 0.43
C THR A 159 5.18 -0.81 0.37
N LEU A 160 5.28 -1.86 1.19
CA LEU A 160 4.35 -2.99 1.15
C LEU A 160 3.94 -3.38 2.57
N TYR A 161 2.66 -3.30 2.86
CA TYR A 161 2.05 -3.97 3.99
C TYR A 161 1.57 -5.36 3.57
N PHE A 162 1.69 -6.36 4.44
CA PHE A 162 1.15 -7.70 4.20
C PHE A 162 0.98 -8.47 5.50
N THR A 163 0.10 -9.46 5.46
CA THR A 163 -0.17 -10.38 6.57
C THR A 163 0.45 -11.74 6.30
N ASP A 164 1.23 -12.26 7.25
CA ASP A 164 1.80 -13.62 7.15
C ASP A 164 0.76 -14.71 7.52
N PRO A 165 1.03 -16.00 7.25
CA PRO A 165 0.12 -17.11 7.59
C PRO A 165 -0.18 -17.27 9.08
N LYS A 166 0.53 -16.55 9.95
CA LYS A 166 0.35 -16.55 11.40
C LYS A 166 -0.38 -15.29 11.86
N ASP A 167 -1.05 -14.59 10.94
CA ASP A 167 -1.85 -13.40 11.19
C ASP A 167 -1.04 -12.22 11.75
N ARG A 168 0.26 -12.16 11.43
CA ARG A 168 1.10 -11.01 11.79
C ARG A 168 1.22 -10.06 10.63
N ARG A 169 1.14 -8.78 10.96
CA ARG A 169 1.19 -7.69 9.99
C ARG A 169 2.60 -7.15 9.90
N TRP A 170 3.06 -7.02 8.67
CA TRP A 170 4.42 -6.63 8.34
C TRP A 170 4.42 -5.44 7.41
N LEU A 171 5.34 -4.50 7.65
CA LEU A 171 5.66 -3.41 6.74
C LEU A 171 7.06 -3.62 6.18
N ARG A 172 7.16 -3.72 4.85
CA ARG A 172 8.40 -3.52 4.12
C ARG A 172 8.45 -2.08 3.62
N ASN A 173 9.31 -1.25 4.20
CA ASN A 173 9.40 0.17 3.81
C ASN A 173 10.18 0.36 2.49
N ALA A 174 10.26 1.61 2.02
CA ALA A 174 10.88 1.97 0.73
C ALA A 174 12.40 1.74 0.67
N ASP A 175 13.04 1.52 1.82
CA ASP A 175 14.46 1.18 1.93
C ASP A 175 14.68 -0.34 2.08
N GLY A 176 13.61 -1.15 1.97
CA GLY A 176 13.65 -2.61 2.08
C GLY A 176 13.73 -3.14 3.52
N LYS A 177 13.60 -2.29 4.54
CA LYS A 177 13.58 -2.71 5.95
C LYS A 177 12.21 -3.30 6.30
N LEU A 178 12.22 -4.35 7.12
CA LEU A 178 11.04 -5.07 7.57
C LEU A 178 10.69 -4.70 9.01
N PHE A 179 9.43 -4.37 9.27
CA PHE A 179 8.90 -3.99 10.58
C PHE A 179 7.67 -4.84 10.92
N ASP A 180 7.60 -5.33 12.15
CA ASP A 180 6.38 -5.94 12.70
C ASP A 180 5.45 -4.81 13.16
N VAL A 181 4.35 -4.62 12.42
CA VAL A 181 3.35 -3.57 12.66
C VAL A 181 2.06 -4.14 13.24
N SER A 182 2.09 -5.37 13.75
CA SER A 182 0.90 -6.06 14.28
C SER A 182 0.22 -5.29 15.41
N LYS A 183 0.98 -4.48 16.16
CA LYS A 183 0.48 -3.65 17.27
C LYS A 183 0.07 -2.22 16.86
N GLU A 184 0.41 -1.80 15.64
CA GLU A 184 0.05 -0.48 15.15
C GLU A 184 -1.45 -0.43 14.84
N LYS A 185 -2.13 0.61 15.31
CA LYS A 185 -3.54 0.85 14.99
C LYS A 185 -3.59 1.84 13.86
N ALA A 186 -4.39 1.56 12.84
CA ALA A 186 -4.63 2.53 11.81
C ALA A 186 -5.53 3.67 12.32
N ARG A 187 -5.25 4.87 11.84
CA ARG A 187 -6.02 6.08 12.15
C ARG A 187 -5.95 7.05 10.98
N TRP A 188 -6.94 7.92 10.88
CA TRP A 188 -6.84 9.05 9.98
C TRP A 188 -5.80 10.03 10.52
N SER A 189 -5.06 10.67 9.63
CA SER A 189 -4.14 11.75 9.98
C SER A 189 -4.87 12.88 10.70
N ALA A 190 -4.11 13.69 11.41
CA ALA A 190 -4.65 14.88 12.06
C ALA A 190 -5.28 15.84 11.02
N PRO A 191 -6.38 16.54 11.35
CA PRO A 191 -7.03 17.50 10.45
C PRO A 191 -6.13 18.65 10.00
N GLU A 192 -5.07 18.93 10.76
CA GLU A 192 -4.13 20.03 10.56
C GLU A 192 -2.92 19.63 9.69
N ALA A 193 -2.84 18.35 9.27
CA ALA A 193 -1.81 17.92 8.35
C ALA A 193 -2.06 18.58 6.99
N ILE A 194 -1.19 19.50 6.59
CA ILE A 194 -1.24 20.11 5.25
C ILE A 194 -1.01 18.99 4.23
N PRO A 195 -1.97 18.73 3.32
CA PRO A 195 -1.78 17.73 2.26
C PRO A 195 -0.57 18.13 1.42
N ASP A 196 0.33 17.17 1.14
CA ASP A 196 1.45 17.44 0.25
C ASP A 196 0.92 17.43 -1.19
N GLU A 197 0.81 18.62 -1.80
CA GLU A 197 0.24 18.79 -3.14
C GLU A 197 0.90 17.91 -4.20
N ARG A 198 2.17 17.53 -4.01
CA ARG A 198 2.89 16.63 -4.92
C ARG A 198 2.24 15.24 -5.01
N GLN A 199 1.51 14.83 -3.97
CA GLN A 199 0.77 13.58 -3.92
C GLN A 199 -0.38 13.56 -4.95
N LEU A 200 -0.89 14.72 -5.37
CA LEU A 200 -1.99 14.83 -6.34
C LEU A 200 -1.49 14.79 -7.79
N GLY A 201 -0.21 15.03 -8.03
CA GLY A 201 0.34 15.14 -9.38
C GLY A 201 -0.03 16.44 -10.07
N ASP A 202 0.26 16.54 -11.37
CA ASP A 202 -0.04 17.70 -12.19
C ASP A 202 -1.55 17.82 -12.43
N LEU A 203 -2.20 18.81 -11.83
CA LEU A 203 -3.64 19.08 -11.99
C LEU A 203 -3.96 19.90 -13.23
N SER A 204 -2.98 20.28 -14.05
CA SER A 204 -3.20 21.02 -15.30
C SER A 204 -3.49 20.14 -16.50
N THR A 205 -3.44 18.81 -16.34
CA THR A 205 -3.49 17.85 -17.44
C THR A 205 -4.62 16.82 -17.30
N PRO A 206 -5.30 16.43 -18.41
CA PRO A 206 -6.25 15.30 -18.43
C PRO A 206 -5.57 13.94 -18.21
N MET A 207 -4.24 13.90 -18.16
CA MET A 207 -3.49 12.71 -17.75
C MET A 207 -3.59 12.44 -16.24
N ASN A 208 -4.16 13.38 -15.48
CA ASN A 208 -4.44 13.21 -14.07
C ASN A 208 -5.92 12.84 -13.82
N PRO A 209 -6.20 11.62 -13.35
CA PRO A 209 -7.57 11.19 -13.10
C PRO A 209 -8.23 12.00 -11.99
N MET A 210 -7.45 12.57 -11.06
CA MET A 210 -7.99 13.42 -10.01
C MET A 210 -8.43 14.80 -10.55
N MET A 211 -7.70 15.36 -11.51
CA MET A 211 -8.16 16.57 -12.19
C MET A 211 -9.54 16.33 -12.83
N VAL A 212 -9.69 15.23 -13.58
CA VAL A 212 -10.92 14.88 -14.29
C VAL A 212 -12.09 14.70 -13.32
N ALA A 213 -11.86 14.02 -12.20
CA ALA A 213 -12.90 13.81 -11.20
C ALA A 213 -13.29 15.10 -10.46
N VAL A 214 -12.34 15.98 -10.11
CA VAL A 214 -12.67 17.30 -9.53
C VAL A 214 -13.45 18.15 -10.53
N ALA A 215 -13.02 18.19 -11.80
CA ALA A 215 -13.70 18.94 -12.85
C ALA A 215 -15.14 18.45 -13.08
N PHE A 216 -15.34 17.13 -13.14
CA PHE A 216 -16.67 16.52 -13.24
C PHE A 216 -17.54 16.92 -12.05
N LEU A 217 -17.06 16.73 -10.80
CA LEU A 217 -17.82 17.04 -9.60
C LEU A 217 -18.16 18.53 -9.48
N ALA A 218 -17.24 19.42 -9.87
CA ALA A 218 -17.48 20.85 -9.89
C ALA A 218 -18.61 21.21 -10.88
N GLY A 219 -18.57 20.65 -12.09
CA GLY A 219 -19.58 20.92 -13.11
C GLY A 219 -20.96 20.35 -12.79
N VAL A 220 -21.05 19.12 -12.25
CA VAL A 220 -22.38 18.53 -11.90
C VAL A 220 -23.01 19.15 -10.66
N ARG A 221 -22.23 19.78 -9.78
CA ARG A 221 -22.73 20.43 -8.55
C ARG A 221 -23.13 21.88 -8.74
N ASP A 222 -22.58 22.54 -9.75
CA ASP A 222 -22.92 23.92 -10.05
C ASP A 222 -24.19 23.98 -10.92
N PRO A 223 -25.32 24.46 -10.38
CA PRO A 223 -26.58 24.53 -11.12
C PRO A 223 -26.54 25.53 -12.27
N GLN A 224 -25.53 26.39 -12.35
CA GLN A 224 -25.32 27.35 -13.43
C GLN A 224 -24.31 26.85 -14.47
N PHE A 225 -23.69 25.70 -14.26
CA PHE A 225 -22.70 25.17 -15.17
C PHE A 225 -23.33 24.69 -16.48
N ASP A 226 -22.66 25.01 -17.57
CA ASP A 226 -23.02 24.52 -18.90
C ASP A 226 -22.60 23.05 -19.03
N LEU A 227 -23.55 22.14 -18.84
CA LEU A 227 -23.32 20.70 -18.84
C LEU A 227 -22.79 20.17 -20.17
N GLU A 228 -22.97 20.87 -21.29
CA GLU A 228 -22.35 20.49 -22.57
C GLU A 228 -20.81 20.49 -22.46
N LYS A 229 -20.25 21.35 -21.60
CA LYS A 229 -18.81 21.40 -21.36
C LYS A 229 -18.29 20.18 -20.60
N LEU A 230 -19.17 19.41 -19.94
CA LEU A 230 -18.75 18.15 -19.29
C LEU A 230 -18.33 17.11 -20.32
N GLN A 231 -18.76 17.18 -21.58
CA GLN A 231 -18.37 16.21 -22.61
C GLN A 231 -16.84 16.03 -22.71
N VAL A 232 -16.06 17.07 -22.40
CA VAL A 232 -14.59 17.00 -22.39
C VAL A 232 -14.01 16.10 -21.31
N VAL A 233 -14.78 15.78 -20.25
CA VAL A 233 -14.37 14.91 -19.14
C VAL A 233 -15.11 13.57 -19.11
N LEU A 234 -16.12 13.35 -19.98
CA LEU A 234 -16.89 12.11 -20.03
C LEU A 234 -16.29 11.12 -21.02
N ALA A 235 -16.38 9.82 -20.69
CA ALA A 235 -15.92 8.75 -21.57
C ALA A 235 -17.00 8.51 -22.64
N PRO A 236 -16.73 8.69 -23.94
CA PRO A 236 -17.76 8.53 -24.97
C PRO A 236 -18.22 7.07 -25.13
N GLU A 237 -17.39 6.11 -24.74
CA GLU A 237 -17.72 4.68 -24.73
C GLU A 237 -18.65 4.29 -23.56
N ALA A 238 -18.87 5.17 -22.59
CA ALA A 238 -19.69 4.85 -21.43
C ALA A 238 -21.19 4.82 -21.77
N PRO A 239 -21.92 3.77 -21.35
CA PRO A 239 -23.35 3.74 -21.52
C PRO A 239 -24.02 4.76 -20.60
N GLY A 240 -24.88 5.61 -21.17
CA GLY A 240 -25.83 6.43 -20.40
C GLY A 240 -25.52 7.92 -20.27
N TRP A 241 -24.36 8.43 -20.71
CA TRP A 241 -24.12 9.88 -20.65
C TRP A 241 -25.06 10.71 -21.53
N ALA A 242 -25.52 10.13 -22.65
CA ALA A 242 -26.47 10.78 -23.54
C ALA A 242 -27.85 10.98 -22.88
N ASP A 243 -28.23 10.09 -21.98
CA ASP A 243 -29.55 10.06 -21.33
C ASP A 243 -29.46 10.43 -19.83
N ALA A 244 -28.36 11.04 -19.41
CA ALA A 244 -28.08 11.29 -18.01
C ALA A 244 -29.02 12.36 -17.39
N GLU A 245 -29.64 12.01 -16.26
CA GLU A 245 -30.42 12.95 -15.45
C GLU A 245 -29.50 13.81 -14.57
N TRP A 246 -28.85 14.80 -15.18
CA TRP A 246 -27.80 15.62 -14.53
C TRP A 246 -28.20 16.25 -13.20
N ALA A 247 -29.45 16.71 -13.06
CA ALA A 247 -29.95 17.28 -11.81
C ALA A 247 -29.99 16.24 -10.67
N HIS A 248 -30.34 14.99 -10.98
CA HIS A 248 -30.34 13.90 -10.01
C HIS A 248 -28.90 13.51 -9.63
N ILE A 249 -28.02 13.37 -10.63
CA ILE A 249 -26.59 13.10 -10.42
C ILE A 249 -25.96 14.18 -9.52
N GLY A 250 -26.21 15.46 -9.80
CA GLY A 250 -25.69 16.57 -9.00
C GLY A 250 -26.15 16.52 -7.55
N SER A 251 -27.45 16.23 -7.32
CA SER A 251 -28.03 16.06 -5.98
C SER A 251 -27.40 14.89 -5.22
N ASP A 252 -27.27 13.73 -5.87
CA ASP A 252 -26.72 12.52 -5.24
C ASP A 252 -25.24 12.70 -4.88
N LEU A 253 -24.50 13.40 -5.74
CA LEU A 253 -23.07 13.65 -5.56
C LEU A 253 -22.76 14.86 -4.71
N ALA A 254 -23.74 15.65 -4.27
CA ALA A 254 -23.53 16.88 -3.50
C ALA A 254 -22.79 16.65 -2.17
N ARG A 255 -23.01 15.50 -1.53
CA ARG A 255 -22.39 15.15 -0.23
C ARG A 255 -21.06 14.42 -0.32
N TYR A 256 -20.73 13.92 -1.50
CA TYR A 256 -19.53 13.10 -1.68
C TYR A 256 -18.31 14.01 -1.87
N GLN A 257 -17.11 13.56 -1.55
CA GLN A 257 -15.88 14.26 -1.94
C GLN A 257 -14.88 13.24 -2.45
N PRO A 258 -14.10 13.56 -3.50
CA PRO A 258 -13.13 12.62 -4.00
C PRO A 258 -12.12 12.33 -2.90
N THR A 259 -11.96 11.05 -2.59
CA THR A 259 -10.74 10.62 -1.94
C THR A 259 -9.63 10.76 -2.96
N SER A 260 -8.46 11.15 -2.50
CA SER A 260 -7.31 11.34 -3.35
C SER A 260 -6.61 10.01 -3.71
N MET A 261 -7.27 8.89 -3.38
CA MET A 261 -6.85 7.56 -3.77
C MET A 261 -7.42 7.16 -5.12
N VAL A 262 -6.54 6.97 -6.07
CA VAL A 262 -6.88 6.35 -7.34
C VAL A 262 -6.45 4.88 -7.30
N ASP A 263 -7.41 3.97 -7.38
CA ASP A 263 -7.19 2.55 -7.62
C ASP A 263 -7.07 2.31 -9.14
N TYR A 264 -6.15 1.43 -9.54
CA TYR A 264 -5.90 1.10 -10.94
C TYR A 264 -6.06 -0.41 -11.15
N PRO A 265 -7.30 -0.91 -11.29
CA PRO A 265 -7.57 -2.34 -11.43
C PRO A 265 -7.07 -2.93 -12.76
N ALA A 266 -6.80 -2.09 -13.76
CA ALA A 266 -6.20 -2.45 -15.03
C ALA A 266 -5.49 -1.22 -15.64
N PRO A 267 -4.56 -1.36 -16.60
CA PRO A 267 -3.72 -0.25 -17.08
C PRO A 267 -4.49 1.01 -17.51
N ARG A 268 -5.67 0.85 -18.11
CA ARG A 268 -6.48 1.95 -18.66
C ARG A 268 -7.74 2.25 -17.87
N ILE A 269 -7.82 1.75 -16.64
CA ILE A 269 -8.99 1.91 -15.77
C ILE A 269 -8.50 2.46 -14.44
N ALA A 270 -9.13 3.55 -14.01
CA ALA A 270 -8.93 4.16 -12.71
C ALA A 270 -10.25 4.16 -11.94
N ARG A 271 -10.17 4.06 -10.61
CA ARG A 271 -11.32 4.17 -9.72
C ARG A 271 -10.98 5.11 -8.59
N ILE A 272 -11.80 6.12 -8.40
CA ILE A 272 -11.67 7.09 -7.32
C ILE A 272 -12.81 6.82 -6.36
N LYS A 273 -12.50 6.50 -5.10
CA LYS A 273 -13.54 6.44 -4.07
C LYS A 273 -13.99 7.87 -3.78
N LEU A 274 -15.29 8.11 -3.72
CA LEU A 274 -15.85 9.36 -3.24
C LEU A 274 -16.40 9.10 -1.84
N SER A 275 -15.86 9.78 -0.84
CA SER A 275 -16.29 9.66 0.57
C SER A 275 -17.57 10.46 0.80
N GLY A 276 -18.57 9.85 1.43
CA GLY A 276 -19.76 10.57 1.92
C GLY A 276 -19.49 11.35 3.21
N ASN A 277 -18.34 11.11 3.86
CA ASN A 277 -17.89 11.84 5.04
C ASN A 277 -16.95 12.99 4.63
N VAL A 278 -17.47 14.21 4.70
CA VAL A 278 -16.73 15.45 4.38
C VAL A 278 -15.61 15.76 5.36
N GLU A 279 -15.64 15.23 6.59
CA GLU A 279 -14.60 15.48 7.59
C GLU A 279 -13.26 14.80 7.25
N LEU A 280 -13.26 13.87 6.30
CA LEU A 280 -12.09 13.13 5.83
C LEU A 280 -11.36 13.85 4.69
N GLU A 281 -11.88 14.96 4.18
CA GLU A 281 -11.23 15.72 3.11
C GLU A 281 -9.80 16.11 3.51
N GLY A 282 -8.85 15.84 2.62
CA GLY A 282 -7.42 16.11 2.84
C GLY A 282 -6.70 15.19 3.84
N ARG A 283 -7.41 14.24 4.49
CA ARG A 283 -6.77 13.31 5.43
C ARG A 283 -6.07 12.16 4.70
N SER A 284 -5.07 11.59 5.35
CA SER A 284 -4.38 10.35 4.95
C SER A 284 -4.63 9.23 5.96
N VAL A 285 -4.44 7.97 5.55
CA VAL A 285 -4.44 6.83 6.48
C VAL A 285 -3.03 6.67 7.04
N GLU A 286 -2.89 6.73 8.37
CA GLU A 286 -1.69 6.33 9.08
C GLU A 286 -1.84 4.88 9.53
N GLY A 287 -0.86 4.04 9.21
CA GLY A 287 -0.91 2.60 9.50
C GLY A 287 -1.74 1.80 8.49
N GLU A 288 -2.11 0.58 8.86
CA GLU A 288 -2.80 -0.37 7.98
C GLU A 288 -4.18 -0.76 8.53
N GLY A 289 -5.20 -0.74 7.65
CA GLY A 289 -6.49 -1.37 7.92
C GLY A 289 -7.67 -0.44 8.21
N LEU A 290 -7.62 0.83 7.78
CA LEU A 290 -8.83 1.66 7.77
C LEU A 290 -9.61 1.48 6.47
N GLU A 291 -10.89 1.16 6.62
CA GLU A 291 -11.86 1.12 5.52
C GLU A 291 -12.74 2.38 5.58
N LEU A 292 -13.16 2.87 4.42
CA LEU A 292 -14.19 3.90 4.34
C LEU A 292 -15.56 3.23 4.51
N GLU A 293 -16.40 3.75 5.39
CA GLU A 293 -17.72 3.19 5.67
C GLU A 293 -18.79 3.63 4.64
N ASP A 294 -18.82 4.92 4.27
CA ASP A 294 -19.74 5.48 3.27
C ASP A 294 -18.93 6.01 2.09
N PHE A 295 -18.95 5.27 0.98
CA PHE A 295 -18.32 5.66 -0.25
C PHE A 295 -19.04 5.12 -1.48
N ILE A 296 -18.81 5.79 -2.60
CA ILE A 296 -19.15 5.33 -3.95
C ILE A 296 -17.88 5.37 -4.82
N PHE A 297 -17.91 4.75 -5.99
CA PHE A 297 -16.81 4.82 -6.94
C PHE A 297 -17.13 5.76 -8.10
N MET A 298 -16.15 6.54 -8.50
CA MET A 298 -16.06 7.11 -9.83
C MET A 298 -15.08 6.26 -10.63
N THR A 299 -15.55 5.62 -11.69
CA THR A 299 -14.72 4.84 -12.61
C THR A 299 -14.31 5.73 -13.78
N LEU A 300 -13.04 5.68 -14.16
CA LEU A 300 -12.48 6.42 -15.28
C LEU A 300 -11.79 5.46 -16.26
N THR A 301 -11.85 5.79 -17.55
CA THR A 301 -11.12 5.11 -18.63
C THR A 301 -10.05 6.03 -19.23
N PHE A 302 -8.96 5.44 -19.72
CA PHE A 302 -7.86 6.18 -20.33
C PHE A 302 -7.76 5.89 -21.84
N ALA A 303 -7.64 6.97 -22.62
CA ALA A 303 -7.24 6.93 -24.03
C ALA A 303 -6.04 7.87 -24.26
N PRO A 304 -5.00 7.49 -25.03
CA PRO A 304 -3.77 8.29 -25.14
C PRO A 304 -3.99 9.68 -25.75
N ASP A 305 -4.95 9.82 -26.65
CA ASP A 305 -5.31 11.05 -27.34
C ASP A 305 -6.14 12.03 -26.47
N ARG A 306 -6.90 11.50 -25.51
CA ARG A 306 -7.82 12.27 -24.66
C ARG A 306 -7.33 12.43 -23.22
N GLY A 307 -6.63 11.44 -22.67
CA GLY A 307 -6.37 11.27 -21.25
C GLY A 307 -7.48 10.50 -20.53
N TRP A 308 -7.63 10.72 -19.23
CA TRP A 308 -8.66 10.09 -18.41
C TRP A 308 -10.04 10.69 -18.63
N ARG A 309 -11.09 9.87 -18.59
CA ARG A 309 -12.47 10.27 -18.76
C ARG A 309 -13.39 9.52 -17.82
N VAL A 310 -14.43 10.16 -17.30
CA VAL A 310 -15.40 9.55 -16.38
C VAL A 310 -16.26 8.56 -17.16
N PHE A 311 -16.13 7.29 -16.82
CA PHE A 311 -16.94 6.20 -17.36
C PHE A 311 -18.25 6.02 -16.60
N GLY A 312 -18.24 6.18 -15.29
CA GLY A 312 -19.46 6.05 -14.49
C GLY A 312 -19.24 6.41 -13.03
N VAL A 313 -20.34 6.67 -12.32
CA VAL A 313 -20.33 6.98 -10.88
C VAL A 313 -21.38 6.11 -10.18
N GLY A 314 -21.01 5.48 -9.05
CA GLY A 314 -21.87 4.59 -8.28
C GLY A 314 -21.14 3.34 -7.82
N ALA A 315 -21.64 2.16 -8.21
CA ALA A 315 -20.98 0.89 -7.95
C ALA A 315 -19.65 0.77 -8.72
N SER A 316 -18.73 -0.08 -8.24
CA SER A 316 -17.50 -0.37 -8.99
C SER A 316 -17.85 -1.15 -10.26
N VAL A 317 -17.42 -0.63 -11.42
CA VAL A 317 -17.53 -1.33 -12.71
C VAL A 317 -16.30 -2.21 -12.88
N ARG A 318 -16.50 -3.47 -13.29
CA ARG A 318 -15.38 -4.40 -13.46
C ARG A 318 -14.63 -4.14 -14.78
N PRO A 319 -13.32 -4.41 -14.86
CA PRO A 319 -12.57 -4.23 -16.10
C PRO A 319 -13.15 -4.99 -17.31
N ASP A 320 -13.71 -6.17 -17.09
CA ASP A 320 -14.31 -7.01 -18.13
C ASP A 320 -15.70 -6.53 -18.60
N GLU A 321 -16.28 -5.53 -17.94
CA GLU A 321 -17.56 -4.91 -18.31
C GLU A 321 -17.38 -3.64 -19.17
N ILE A 322 -16.14 -3.12 -19.26
CA ILE A 322 -15.83 -1.92 -20.03
C ILE A 322 -15.42 -2.33 -21.45
N LEU A 323 -16.23 -1.90 -22.42
CA LEU A 323 -15.98 -2.16 -23.83
C LEU A 323 -15.21 -1.00 -24.45
N PHE A 324 -13.93 -1.23 -24.72
CA PHE A 324 -13.09 -0.30 -25.45
C PHE A 324 -13.27 -0.50 -26.96
N GLU A 325 -12.95 0.54 -27.75
CA GLU A 325 -12.92 0.43 -29.21
C GLU A 325 -11.89 -0.62 -29.67
N GLU A 326 -12.19 -1.31 -30.77
CA GLU A 326 -11.35 -2.38 -31.29
C GLU A 326 -9.93 -1.87 -31.56
N GLY A 327 -8.93 -2.55 -30.99
CA GLY A 327 -7.52 -2.17 -31.14
C GLY A 327 -7.02 -1.06 -30.20
N SER A 328 -7.90 -0.28 -29.55
CA SER A 328 -7.47 0.84 -28.69
C SER A 328 -6.60 0.43 -27.49
N LEU A 329 -6.77 -0.80 -26.98
CA LEU A 329 -5.94 -1.35 -25.90
C LEU A 329 -4.51 -1.69 -26.33
N LEU A 330 -4.27 -1.84 -27.63
CA LEU A 330 -2.97 -2.14 -28.22
C LEU A 330 -2.17 -0.88 -28.56
N GLU A 331 -2.78 0.30 -28.47
CA GLU A 331 -2.09 1.56 -28.72
C GLU A 331 -1.07 1.86 -27.60
N ASP A 332 0.02 2.53 -27.97
CA ASP A 332 1.00 3.01 -27.00
C ASP A 332 0.34 3.95 -25.99
N SER A 333 0.66 3.74 -24.71
CA SER A 333 0.07 4.49 -23.61
C SER A 333 0.54 5.94 -23.51
N THR A 334 1.59 6.29 -24.24
CA THR A 334 2.20 7.61 -24.19
C THR A 334 1.51 8.56 -25.17
N PRO A 335 0.95 9.70 -24.72
CA PRO A 335 0.31 10.67 -25.61
C PRO A 335 1.31 11.12 -26.68
N SER A 336 0.87 11.15 -27.94
CA SER A 336 1.69 11.65 -29.04
C SER A 336 2.17 13.06 -28.70
N PRO A 337 3.46 13.40 -28.91
CA PRO A 337 3.91 14.77 -28.81
C PRO A 337 3.13 15.57 -29.86
N THR A 338 2.12 16.31 -29.43
CA THR A 338 1.43 17.25 -30.29
C THR A 338 2.47 18.24 -30.81
N ALA A 339 2.62 18.31 -32.13
CA ALA A 339 3.39 19.33 -32.82
C ALA A 339 2.80 20.71 -32.46
N GLY A 340 3.28 21.33 -31.39
CA GLY A 340 2.63 22.52 -30.83
C GLY A 340 3.34 23.23 -29.69
N GLU A 341 4.46 22.74 -29.17
CA GLU A 341 5.34 23.55 -28.32
C GLU A 341 6.51 24.04 -29.15
N GLY A 342 6.44 25.33 -29.48
CA GLY A 342 7.42 26.03 -30.28
C GLY A 342 8.82 25.88 -29.72
N SER A 343 9.75 25.61 -30.64
CA SER A 343 11.15 26.01 -30.61
C SER A 343 11.43 27.09 -29.56
N ILE A 344 12.04 26.70 -28.45
CA ILE A 344 12.94 27.58 -27.70
C ILE A 344 14.35 27.16 -28.10
N HIS A 345 14.78 27.65 -29.26
CA HIS A 345 16.16 28.05 -29.46
C HIS A 345 16.30 29.45 -28.87
N ASP A 346 17.05 29.57 -27.78
CA ASP A 346 18.26 30.42 -27.70
C ASP A 346 19.01 30.16 -26.39
#